data_AF-A0A1F8QZC0-F1
#
_entry.id   AF-A0A1F8QZC0-F1
#
_cell.length_a   1.000
_cell.length_b   1.000
_cell.length_c   1.000
_cell.angle_alpha   90.00
_cell.angle_beta   90.00
_cell.angle_gamma   90.00
#
_symmetry.space_group_name_H-M   'P 1'
#
loop_
_entity.id
_entity.type
_entity.pdbx_description
1 polymer ?
#
loop_
_entity_poly.entity_id
_entity_poly.type
_entity_poly.pdbx_seq_one_letter_code
_entity_poly.pdbx_strand_id
1 'polypeptide(L)'
;MKKLEVSYNDVTGLEGAAERANHDPALRQALLDLGFQTIGLLECRAPGAINFEGMKRFVNADDLAMMADATENGEVDEVLTSHDRTIFATVDTFFGGPVVVMRTIFENGVVVETVTRPERGALRAEKNSGLPLVGGLAGKMAFGSLPLWARQDRPRWGYHVELVDTNQPSELWQRHRQRIAELARTLQTSIRPQDNIPLYIALSRRSFEITSYAGQWQTRIANGLIGAFFVFLFAVLLLGKGVMVSLRDQMGFVGEMSIYLLGAIVMAVLMIPLSVALTRLLVPRLPGPPLKPAAELL
;
A
#
# COMPACT_ATOMS: atom_id res chain seq x y z
N MET A 1 5.97 14.51 17.54
CA MET A 1 5.56 14.59 16.11
C MET A 1 4.04 14.56 16.05
N LYS A 2 3.40 15.47 15.30
CA LYS A 2 1.96 15.37 15.01
C LYS A 2 1.72 14.10 14.21
N LYS A 3 0.69 13.33 14.56
CA LYS A 3 0.25 12.18 13.77
C LYS A 3 -0.26 12.73 12.44
N LEU A 4 0.31 12.26 11.33
CA LEU A 4 -0.21 12.55 9.99
C LEU A 4 -1.56 11.82 9.89
N GLU A 5 -2.66 12.56 9.82
CA GLU A 5 -4.02 12.02 9.77
C GLU A 5 -4.63 12.25 8.38
N VAL A 6 -5.19 11.19 7.81
CA VAL A 6 -6.00 11.27 6.59
C VAL A 6 -7.38 11.78 6.98
N SER A 7 -7.87 12.80 6.29
CA SER A 7 -9.25 13.28 6.46
C SER A 7 -10.17 12.68 5.42
N TYR A 8 -11.40 12.39 5.83
CA TYR A 8 -12.47 11.84 5.01
C TYR A 8 -13.71 12.71 5.22
N ASN A 9 -14.18 13.36 4.17
CA ASN A 9 -15.30 14.31 4.22
C ASN A 9 -16.40 13.87 3.24
N ASP A 10 -17.65 13.83 3.70
CA ASP A 10 -18.79 13.73 2.79
C ASP A 10 -18.96 15.07 2.06
N VAL A 11 -18.79 15.03 0.75
CA VAL A 11 -18.85 16.21 -0.13
C VAL A 11 -20.01 16.13 -1.12
N THR A 12 -20.99 15.26 -0.86
CA THR A 12 -22.14 15.03 -1.75
C THR A 12 -22.89 16.31 -2.11
N GLY A 13 -22.95 17.29 -1.19
CA GLY A 13 -23.61 18.58 -1.40
C GLY A 13 -22.73 19.70 -1.96
N LEU A 14 -21.44 19.46 -2.22
CA LEU A 14 -20.52 20.49 -2.72
C LEU A 14 -20.62 20.63 -4.25
N GLU A 15 -20.71 21.88 -4.71
CA GLU A 15 -20.72 22.22 -6.14
C GLU A 15 -19.42 21.73 -6.81
N GLY A 16 -19.54 21.14 -8.00
CA GLY A 16 -18.41 20.60 -8.76
C GLY A 16 -17.83 19.27 -8.24
N ALA A 17 -18.27 18.75 -7.09
CA ALA A 17 -17.74 17.50 -6.56
C ALA A 17 -18.05 16.29 -7.46
N ALA A 18 -19.23 16.23 -8.06
CA ALA A 18 -19.62 15.15 -8.96
C ALA A 18 -18.78 15.13 -10.26
N GLU A 19 -18.42 16.30 -10.77
CA GLU A 19 -17.54 16.42 -11.95
C GLU A 19 -16.12 15.93 -11.62
N ARG A 20 -15.61 16.30 -10.43
CA ARG A 20 -14.31 15.84 -9.94
C ARG A 20 -14.25 14.35 -9.65
N ALA A 21 -15.37 13.72 -9.30
CA ALA A 21 -15.45 12.29 -9.01
C ALA A 21 -15.53 11.41 -10.28
N ASN A 22 -15.79 12.01 -11.44
CA ASN A 22 -16.04 11.29 -12.69
C ASN A 22 -14.73 10.99 -13.45
N HIS A 23 -13.83 10.23 -12.82
CA HIS A 23 -12.50 9.89 -13.35
C HIS A 23 -12.56 9.09 -14.65
N ASP A 24 -13.55 8.19 -14.75
CA ASP A 24 -13.81 7.39 -15.95
C ASP A 24 -15.33 7.22 -16.15
N PRO A 25 -15.93 8.02 -17.05
CA PRO A 25 -17.37 7.96 -17.32
C PRO A 25 -17.85 6.61 -17.85
N ALA A 26 -16.98 5.86 -18.55
CA ALA A 26 -17.36 4.58 -19.14
C ALA A 26 -17.42 3.48 -18.08
N LEU A 27 -16.42 3.41 -17.19
CA LEU A 27 -16.45 2.50 -16.04
C LEU A 27 -17.61 2.82 -15.09
N ARG A 28 -17.84 4.11 -14.83
CA ARG A 28 -18.99 4.58 -14.07
C ARG A 28 -20.30 4.11 -14.69
N GLN A 29 -20.49 4.33 -15.99
CA GLN A 29 -21.72 3.92 -16.67
C GLN A 29 -21.91 2.39 -16.62
N ALA A 30 -20.84 1.62 -16.81
CA ALA A 30 -20.90 0.17 -16.71
C ALA A 30 -21.33 -0.30 -15.30
N LEU A 31 -20.93 0.37 -14.22
CA LEU A 31 -21.45 0.07 -12.87
C LEU A 31 -22.94 0.39 -12.74
N LEU A 32 -23.40 1.51 -13.32
CA LEU A 32 -24.83 1.86 -13.33
C LEU A 32 -25.67 0.84 -14.12
N ASP A 33 -25.17 0.37 -15.26
CA ASP A 33 -25.82 -0.65 -16.09
C ASP A 33 -25.92 -2.00 -15.36
N LEU A 34 -24.98 -2.26 -14.45
CA LEU A 34 -25.00 -3.38 -13.51
C LEU A 34 -25.99 -3.16 -12.34
N GLY A 35 -26.67 -2.02 -12.26
CA GLY A 35 -27.67 -1.73 -11.23
C GLY A 35 -27.06 -1.18 -9.93
N PHE A 36 -25.83 -0.69 -9.97
CA PHE A 36 -25.31 0.13 -8.88
C PHE A 36 -25.95 1.52 -8.89
N GLN A 37 -26.05 2.13 -7.71
CA GLN A 37 -26.68 3.43 -7.50
C GLN A 37 -25.76 4.31 -6.65
N THR A 38 -25.59 5.56 -7.03
CA THR A 38 -24.81 6.54 -6.26
C THR A 38 -25.46 6.78 -4.89
N ILE A 39 -24.66 6.72 -3.84
CA ILE A 39 -25.08 7.05 -2.46
C ILE A 39 -24.44 8.32 -1.92
N GLY A 40 -23.37 8.81 -2.56
CA GLY A 40 -22.73 10.07 -2.22
C GLY A 40 -21.30 10.17 -2.75
N LEU A 41 -20.63 11.25 -2.35
CA LEU A 41 -19.27 11.59 -2.77
C LEU A 41 -18.37 11.71 -1.53
N LEU A 42 -17.21 11.07 -1.59
CA LEU A 42 -16.22 11.09 -0.53
C LEU A 42 -14.99 11.87 -0.98
N GLU A 43 -14.60 12.91 -0.23
CA GLU A 43 -13.29 13.53 -0.37
C GLU A 43 -12.31 12.87 0.62
N CYS A 44 -11.19 12.37 0.09
CA CYS A 44 -10.05 11.86 0.83
C CYS A 44 -8.88 12.85 0.69
N ARG A 45 -8.29 13.28 1.80
CA ARG A 45 -7.04 14.07 1.78
C ARG A 45 -5.95 13.35 2.53
N ALA A 46 -4.89 12.99 1.80
CA ALA A 46 -3.69 12.46 2.40
C ALA A 46 -2.95 13.56 3.21
N PRO A 47 -2.34 13.21 4.35
CA PRO A 47 -1.61 14.17 5.14
C PRO A 47 -0.37 14.66 4.37
N GLY A 48 -0.25 15.99 4.25
CA GLY A 48 0.78 16.64 3.44
C GLY A 48 2.21 16.35 3.91
N ALA A 49 2.94 15.55 3.14
CA ALA A 49 4.40 15.46 3.15
C ALA A 49 4.93 14.65 1.94
N ILE A 50 4.37 14.83 0.74
CA ILE A 50 4.89 14.19 -0.47
C ILE A 50 6.02 15.05 -1.04
N ASN A 51 7.23 14.51 -1.09
CA ASN A 51 8.37 15.15 -1.75
C ASN A 51 8.30 14.91 -3.26
N PHE A 52 7.48 15.71 -3.97
CA PHE A 52 7.28 15.57 -5.41
C PHE A 52 8.58 15.69 -6.22
N GLU A 53 9.52 16.54 -5.80
CA GLU A 53 10.84 16.65 -6.46
C GLU A 53 11.66 15.36 -6.36
N GLY A 54 11.58 14.68 -5.22
CA GLY A 54 12.19 13.36 -5.04
C GLY A 54 11.53 12.27 -5.90
N MET A 55 10.24 12.42 -6.22
CA MET A 55 9.44 11.42 -6.94
C MET A 55 9.55 11.49 -8.46
N LYS A 56 9.93 12.64 -9.04
CA LYS A 56 10.14 12.82 -10.49
C LYS A 56 11.06 11.77 -11.13
N ARG A 57 11.94 11.13 -10.35
CA ARG A 57 12.88 10.09 -10.83
C ARG A 57 12.28 8.68 -10.88
N PHE A 58 11.10 8.47 -10.30
CA PHE A 58 10.52 7.15 -10.07
C PHE A 58 9.12 6.98 -10.67
N VAL A 59 8.45 8.10 -10.96
CA VAL A 59 7.06 8.16 -11.41
C VAL A 59 7.00 8.97 -12.71
N ASN A 60 6.13 8.59 -13.64
CA ASN A 60 5.95 9.36 -14.87
C ASN A 60 5.29 10.73 -14.57
N ALA A 61 5.32 11.66 -15.52
CA ALA A 61 4.83 13.01 -15.31
C ALA A 61 3.33 13.07 -15.02
N ASP A 62 2.54 12.22 -15.66
CA ASP A 62 1.07 12.21 -15.55
C ASP A 62 0.62 11.71 -14.17
N ASP A 63 1.18 10.58 -13.72
CA ASP A 63 0.98 10.04 -12.38
C ASP A 63 1.44 11.05 -11.30
N LEU A 64 2.55 11.77 -11.54
CA LEU A 64 3.05 12.78 -10.60
C LEU A 64 2.10 13.99 -10.52
N ALA A 65 1.56 14.44 -11.65
CA ALA A 65 0.58 15.53 -11.71
C ALA A 65 -0.70 15.15 -10.98
N MET A 66 -1.19 13.92 -11.20
CA MET A 66 -2.35 13.36 -10.49
C MET A 66 -2.13 13.31 -8.98
N MET A 67 -0.96 12.86 -8.51
CA MET A 67 -0.65 12.87 -7.07
C MET A 67 -0.57 14.29 -6.49
N ALA A 68 -0.02 15.24 -7.25
CA ALA A 68 0.09 16.63 -6.83
C ALA A 68 -1.31 17.23 -6.67
N ASP A 69 -2.18 17.03 -7.65
CA ASP A 69 -3.58 17.44 -7.60
C ASP A 69 -4.32 16.80 -6.41
N ALA A 70 -4.23 15.49 -6.23
CA ALA A 70 -4.85 14.79 -5.10
C ALA A 70 -4.33 15.29 -3.73
N THR A 71 -3.08 15.74 -3.65
CA THR A 71 -2.50 16.30 -2.42
C THR A 71 -2.98 17.72 -2.14
N GLU A 72 -3.12 18.54 -3.18
CA GLU A 72 -3.54 19.93 -3.08
C GLU A 72 -5.07 20.05 -2.90
N ASN A 73 -5.83 19.32 -3.72
CA ASN A 73 -7.27 19.45 -3.85
C ASN A 73 -8.05 18.31 -3.18
N GLY A 74 -7.39 17.23 -2.78
CA GLY A 74 -8.04 16.01 -2.31
C GLY A 74 -8.51 15.14 -3.48
N GLU A 75 -8.55 13.83 -3.24
CA GLU A 75 -9.17 12.86 -4.15
C GLU A 75 -10.67 12.79 -3.83
N VAL A 76 -11.52 12.88 -4.85
CA VAL A 76 -12.97 12.76 -4.68
C VAL A 76 -13.43 11.48 -5.38
N ASP A 77 -14.05 10.59 -4.61
CA ASP A 77 -14.57 9.33 -5.10
C ASP A 77 -16.10 9.34 -5.07
N GLU A 78 -16.72 8.90 -6.16
CA GLU A 78 -18.14 8.58 -6.14
C GLU A 78 -18.34 7.21 -5.52
N VAL A 79 -19.19 7.15 -4.48
CA VAL A 79 -19.53 5.91 -3.79
C VAL A 79 -20.86 5.41 -4.32
N LEU A 80 -20.83 4.20 -4.86
CA LEU A 80 -22.01 3.50 -5.34
C LEU A 80 -22.34 2.30 -4.45
N THR A 81 -23.61 1.90 -4.42
CA THR A 81 -24.09 0.67 -3.79
C THR A 81 -24.81 -0.23 -4.77
N SER A 82 -24.69 -1.54 -4.64
CA SER A 82 -25.48 -2.50 -5.41
C SER A 82 -26.97 -2.38 -5.09
N HIS A 83 -27.84 -2.84 -6.01
CA HIS A 83 -29.29 -2.80 -5.81
C HIS A 83 -29.77 -3.49 -4.52
N ASP A 84 -29.12 -4.59 -4.13
CA ASP A 84 -29.39 -5.33 -2.89
C ASP A 84 -28.70 -4.75 -1.65
N ARG A 85 -27.96 -3.65 -1.80
CA ARG A 85 -27.22 -2.93 -0.75
C ARG A 85 -26.18 -3.81 -0.04
N THR A 86 -25.60 -4.77 -0.74
CA THR A 86 -24.59 -5.69 -0.16
C THR A 86 -23.16 -5.38 -0.57
N ILE A 87 -22.95 -4.47 -1.52
CA ILE A 87 -21.64 -4.16 -2.10
C ILE A 87 -21.53 -2.65 -2.30
N PHE A 88 -20.45 -2.05 -1.79
CA PHE A 88 -19.99 -0.74 -2.25
C PHE A 88 -19.12 -0.89 -3.50
N ALA A 89 -19.25 0.04 -4.44
CA ALA A 89 -18.32 0.18 -5.56
C ALA A 89 -17.82 1.62 -5.67
N THR A 90 -16.56 1.76 -6.08
CA THR A 90 -15.95 3.05 -6.43
C THR A 90 -15.07 2.90 -7.67
N VAL A 91 -14.89 4.01 -8.38
CA VAL A 91 -13.86 4.14 -9.42
C VAL A 91 -12.78 5.03 -8.82
N ASP A 92 -11.70 4.40 -8.34
CA ASP A 92 -10.59 5.10 -7.69
C ASP A 92 -9.54 5.46 -8.76
N THR A 93 -8.78 6.53 -8.56
CA THR A 93 -7.68 6.86 -9.47
C THR A 93 -6.37 6.33 -8.90
N PHE A 94 -5.70 5.43 -9.63
CA PHE A 94 -4.46 4.81 -9.16
C PHE A 94 -3.30 5.01 -10.14
N PHE A 95 -2.07 4.82 -9.68
CA PHE A 95 -0.87 4.83 -10.53
C PHE A 95 -1.02 3.84 -11.69
N GLY A 96 -1.19 4.37 -12.91
CA GLY A 96 -1.45 3.58 -14.11
C GLY A 96 -2.90 3.53 -14.61
N GLY A 97 -3.82 4.30 -14.02
CA GLY A 97 -5.17 4.51 -14.54
C GLY A 97 -6.31 4.29 -13.55
N PRO A 98 -7.57 4.47 -13.99
CA PRO A 98 -8.74 4.23 -13.17
C PRO A 98 -8.85 2.74 -12.81
N VAL A 99 -9.23 2.47 -11.57
CA VAL A 99 -9.49 1.11 -11.09
C VAL A 99 -10.87 1.02 -10.47
N VAL A 100 -11.55 -0.10 -10.70
CA VAL A 100 -12.82 -0.38 -10.02
C VAL A 100 -12.51 -1.15 -8.75
N VAL A 101 -13.06 -0.68 -7.64
CA VAL A 101 -12.98 -1.37 -6.35
C VAL A 101 -14.37 -1.73 -5.86
N MET A 102 -14.57 -3.00 -5.51
CA MET A 102 -15.80 -3.47 -4.87
C MET A 102 -15.51 -3.95 -3.47
N ARG A 103 -16.37 -3.57 -2.52
CA ARG A 103 -16.18 -3.86 -1.09
C ARG A 103 -17.46 -4.44 -0.50
N THR A 104 -17.29 -5.37 0.43
CA THR A 104 -18.39 -5.93 1.23
C THR A 104 -17.97 -6.09 2.69
N ILE A 105 -18.87 -5.75 3.62
CA ILE A 105 -18.65 -5.87 5.06
C ILE A 105 -19.61 -6.91 5.64
N PHE A 106 -19.08 -7.89 6.35
CA PHE A 106 -19.85 -8.84 7.16
C PHE A 106 -20.10 -8.30 8.57
N GLU A 107 -21.14 -8.78 9.25
CA GLU A 107 -21.51 -8.31 10.61
C GLU A 107 -20.40 -8.55 11.66
N ASN A 108 -19.61 -9.61 11.49
CA ASN A 108 -18.45 -9.89 12.34
C ASN A 108 -17.25 -8.95 12.08
N GLY A 109 -17.41 -7.96 11.20
CA GLY A 109 -16.35 -7.02 10.83
C GLY A 109 -15.36 -7.55 9.81
N VAL A 110 -15.61 -8.68 9.14
CA VAL A 110 -14.78 -9.12 8.02
C VAL A 110 -15.11 -8.30 6.77
N VAL A 111 -14.09 -7.78 6.11
CA VAL A 111 -14.17 -7.01 4.87
C VAL A 111 -13.64 -7.87 3.72
N VAL A 112 -14.38 -7.88 2.62
CA VAL A 112 -13.96 -8.44 1.33
C VAL A 112 -13.82 -7.29 0.36
N GLU A 113 -12.70 -7.26 -0.36
CA GLU A 113 -12.39 -6.27 -1.37
C GLU A 113 -11.89 -6.98 -2.64
N THR A 114 -12.45 -6.62 -3.78
CA THR A 114 -11.91 -7.01 -5.10
C THR A 114 -11.56 -5.76 -5.88
N VAL A 115 -10.41 -5.80 -6.56
CA VAL A 115 -9.87 -4.65 -7.29
C VAL A 115 -9.40 -5.06 -8.67
N THR A 116 -9.66 -4.25 -9.69
CA THR A 116 -9.10 -4.43 -11.04
C THR A 116 -7.60 -4.13 -11.08
N ARG A 117 -6.85 -4.95 -11.81
CA ARG A 117 -5.43 -4.74 -12.13
C ARG A 117 -5.25 -3.62 -13.14
N PRO A 118 -4.53 -2.51 -12.84
CA PRO A 118 -4.16 -1.56 -13.87
C PRO A 118 -3.15 -2.22 -14.80
N GLU A 119 -3.41 -2.13 -16.10
CA GLU A 119 -2.47 -2.52 -17.12
C GLU A 119 -1.31 -1.52 -17.14
N ARG A 120 -0.15 -1.92 -16.60
CA ARG A 120 1.05 -1.11 -16.78
C ARG A 120 1.56 -1.27 -18.20
N GLY A 121 1.43 -0.21 -19.01
CA GLY A 121 2.37 0.00 -20.11
C GLY A 121 3.79 -0.09 -19.57
N ALA A 122 4.69 -0.78 -20.28
CA ALA A 122 6.06 -0.95 -19.82
C ALA A 122 6.63 0.42 -19.41
N LEU A 123 7.11 0.55 -18.16
CA LEU A 123 7.84 1.73 -17.70
C LEU A 123 8.88 2.03 -18.78
N ARG A 124 8.68 3.13 -19.53
CA ARG A 124 9.71 3.65 -20.42
C ARG A 124 10.84 4.10 -19.50
N ALA A 125 11.74 3.17 -19.18
CA ALA A 125 13.01 3.50 -18.59
C ALA A 125 13.72 4.36 -19.64
N GLU A 126 13.61 5.68 -19.49
CA GLU A 126 14.44 6.58 -20.26
C GLU A 126 15.89 6.16 -20.05
N LYS A 127 16.51 5.81 -21.18
CA LYS A 127 17.83 5.18 -21.32
C LYS A 127 18.98 6.12 -20.94
N ASN A 128 18.72 7.20 -20.20
CA ASN A 128 19.59 8.37 -20.04
C ASN A 128 19.99 8.65 -18.58
N SER A 129 20.37 7.63 -17.82
CA SER A 129 21.18 7.86 -16.62
C SER A 129 22.43 6.98 -16.65
N GLY A 130 23.50 7.50 -17.24
CA GLY A 130 24.85 6.94 -17.21
C GLY A 130 25.50 7.06 -15.84
N LEU A 131 24.87 6.51 -14.79
CA LEU A 131 25.44 6.40 -13.45
C LEU A 131 25.51 4.92 -13.02
N PRO A 132 26.66 4.47 -12.47
CA PRO A 132 26.93 3.05 -12.26
C PRO A 132 26.10 2.50 -11.10
N LEU A 133 25.27 1.50 -11.43
CA LEU A 133 24.79 0.31 -10.70
C LEU A 133 24.50 0.29 -9.17
N VAL A 134 24.78 1.32 -8.37
CA VAL A 134 24.56 1.30 -6.91
C VAL A 134 23.19 1.87 -6.51
N GLY A 135 22.64 2.79 -7.31
CA GLY A 135 21.30 3.37 -7.09
C GLY A 135 20.13 2.55 -7.66
N GLY A 136 20.40 1.62 -8.59
CA GLY A 136 19.36 0.87 -9.31
C GLY A 136 18.74 -0.26 -8.49
N LEU A 137 19.53 -0.95 -7.66
CA LEU A 137 19.04 -1.98 -6.74
C LEU A 137 18.41 -1.33 -5.50
N ALA A 138 19.01 -0.28 -4.93
CA ALA A 138 18.48 0.41 -3.77
C ALA A 138 17.21 1.23 -4.09
N GLY A 139 17.08 1.85 -5.27
CA GLY A 139 15.84 2.49 -5.71
C GLY A 139 14.73 1.48 -6.03
N LYS A 140 15.07 0.36 -6.69
CA LYS A 140 14.13 -0.76 -6.91
C LYS A 140 13.81 -1.55 -5.64
N MET A 141 14.61 -1.47 -4.57
CA MET A 141 14.31 -2.15 -3.30
C MET A 141 13.70 -1.22 -2.25
N ALA A 142 14.05 0.07 -2.24
CA ALA A 142 13.44 1.10 -1.39
C ALA A 142 12.03 1.47 -1.89
N PHE A 143 11.77 1.38 -3.20
CA PHE A 143 10.45 1.69 -3.79
C PHE A 143 9.92 0.62 -4.76
N GLY A 144 10.78 -0.13 -5.47
CA GLY A 144 10.34 -1.09 -6.51
C GLY A 144 9.87 -2.46 -6.02
N SER A 145 9.33 -2.55 -4.80
CA SER A 145 8.87 -3.84 -4.26
C SER A 145 7.76 -3.76 -3.21
N LEU A 146 7.43 -2.58 -2.69
CA LEU A 146 6.10 -2.42 -2.08
C LEU A 146 5.14 -2.42 -3.26
N PRO A 147 4.25 -3.41 -3.41
CA PRO A 147 3.21 -3.28 -4.41
C PRO A 147 2.51 -1.97 -4.06
N LEU A 148 2.66 -0.98 -4.93
CA LEU A 148 2.07 0.35 -4.75
C LEU A 148 0.54 0.22 -4.60
N TRP A 149 -0.05 -0.91 -5.01
CA TRP A 149 -1.33 -1.42 -4.54
C TRP A 149 -1.52 -1.26 -3.03
N ALA A 150 -2.26 -0.22 -2.65
CA ALA A 150 -2.33 0.28 -1.29
C ALA A 150 -3.10 -0.62 -0.30
N ARG A 151 -3.48 -1.85 -0.68
CA ARG A 151 -4.31 -2.74 0.13
C ARG A 151 -3.78 -4.16 0.04
N GLN A 152 -2.97 -4.57 1.01
CA GLN A 152 -2.44 -5.93 1.09
C GLN A 152 -3.50 -6.86 1.69
N ASP A 153 -3.63 -8.07 1.14
CA ASP A 153 -4.48 -9.11 1.71
C ASP A 153 -4.04 -9.44 3.14
N ARG A 154 -4.98 -9.40 4.09
CA ARG A 154 -4.77 -9.60 5.54
C ARG A 154 -5.92 -10.40 6.16
N PRO A 155 -6.05 -11.70 5.85
CA PRO A 155 -7.13 -12.54 6.39
C PRO A 155 -7.16 -12.59 7.92
N ARG A 156 -5.99 -12.59 8.57
CA ARG A 156 -5.88 -12.55 10.04
C ARG A 156 -6.46 -11.28 10.67
N TRP A 157 -6.60 -10.22 9.88
CA TRP A 157 -7.12 -8.92 10.29
C TRP A 157 -8.54 -8.70 9.74
N GLY A 158 -9.19 -9.79 9.30
CA GLY A 158 -10.52 -9.77 8.72
C GLY A 158 -10.60 -8.92 7.47
N TYR A 159 -9.51 -8.78 6.71
CA TYR A 159 -9.46 -7.98 5.50
C TYR A 159 -8.98 -8.84 4.34
N HIS A 160 -9.87 -9.18 3.42
CA HIS A 160 -9.59 -10.00 2.27
C HIS A 160 -9.49 -9.14 1.02
N VAL A 161 -8.37 -9.21 0.30
CA VAL A 161 -8.18 -8.48 -0.96
C VAL A 161 -7.83 -9.43 -2.07
N GLU A 162 -8.51 -9.29 -3.20
CA GLU A 162 -8.18 -10.00 -4.43
C GLU A 162 -8.00 -9.01 -5.58
N LEU A 163 -6.88 -9.16 -6.30
CA LEU A 163 -6.60 -8.42 -7.53
C LEU A 163 -7.04 -9.26 -8.72
N VAL A 164 -7.85 -8.69 -9.61
CA VAL A 164 -8.41 -9.36 -10.78
C VAL A 164 -7.85 -8.70 -12.04
N ASP A 165 -7.29 -9.49 -12.94
CA ASP A 165 -6.70 -9.02 -14.20
C ASP A 165 -7.79 -8.78 -15.26
N THR A 166 -8.62 -7.76 -15.03
CA THR A 166 -9.71 -7.37 -15.93
C THR A 166 -10.03 -5.90 -15.75
N ASN A 167 -10.42 -5.24 -16.84
CA ASN A 167 -11.02 -3.89 -16.84
C ASN A 167 -12.54 -3.94 -17.01
N GLN A 168 -13.17 -5.12 -16.98
CA GLN A 168 -14.61 -5.27 -17.14
C GLN A 168 -15.33 -5.31 -15.78
N PRO A 169 -16.19 -4.34 -15.45
CA PRO A 169 -16.89 -4.31 -14.16
C PRO A 169 -17.80 -5.53 -13.91
N SER A 170 -18.35 -6.14 -14.96
CA SER A 170 -19.18 -7.34 -14.88
C SER A 170 -18.40 -8.56 -14.37
N GLU A 171 -17.19 -8.77 -14.89
CA GLU A 171 -16.30 -9.85 -14.45
C GLU A 171 -15.84 -9.63 -13.01
N LEU A 172 -15.45 -8.39 -12.67
CA LEU A 172 -15.09 -8.02 -11.30
C LEU A 172 -16.25 -8.30 -10.33
N TRP A 173 -17.47 -7.90 -10.70
CA TRP A 173 -18.65 -8.14 -9.88
C TRP A 173 -18.90 -9.63 -9.65
N GLN A 174 -18.86 -10.43 -10.73
CA GLN A 174 -19.02 -11.87 -10.61
C GLN A 174 -17.96 -12.47 -9.69
N ARG A 175 -16.71 -12.03 -9.81
CA ARG A 175 -15.60 -12.49 -8.95
C ARG A 175 -15.82 -12.10 -7.49
N HIS A 176 -16.25 -10.87 -7.23
CA HIS A 176 -16.57 -10.38 -5.88
C HIS A 176 -17.68 -11.21 -5.23
N ARG A 177 -18.76 -11.50 -5.96
CA ARG A 177 -19.87 -12.33 -5.46
C ARG A 177 -19.44 -13.76 -5.14
N GLN A 178 -18.59 -14.37 -5.97
CA GLN A 178 -18.02 -15.67 -5.69
C GLN A 178 -17.22 -15.64 -4.38
N ARG A 179 -16.40 -14.61 -4.19
CA ARG A 179 -15.57 -14.46 -2.99
C ARG A 179 -16.40 -14.29 -1.72
N ILE A 180 -17.46 -13.47 -1.78
CA ILE A 180 -18.43 -13.32 -0.69
C ILE A 180 -19.06 -14.67 -0.36
N ALA A 181 -19.50 -15.43 -1.36
CA ALA A 181 -20.15 -16.73 -1.14
C ALA A 181 -19.20 -17.80 -0.54
N GLU A 182 -17.91 -17.76 -0.88
CA GLU A 182 -16.87 -18.59 -0.24
C GLU A 182 -16.69 -18.24 1.24
N LEU A 183 -16.55 -16.95 1.55
CA LEU A 183 -16.27 -16.48 2.90
C LEU A 183 -17.51 -16.57 3.81
N ALA A 184 -18.70 -16.24 3.30
CA ALA A 184 -19.95 -16.34 4.07
C ALA A 184 -20.20 -17.76 4.59
N ARG A 185 -19.95 -18.79 3.75
CA ARG A 185 -20.06 -20.21 4.14
C ARG A 185 -19.06 -20.58 5.24
N THR A 186 -17.84 -20.06 5.16
CA THR A 186 -16.76 -20.38 6.10
C THR A 186 -16.96 -19.67 7.44
N LEU A 187 -17.43 -18.42 7.41
CA LEU A 187 -17.52 -17.55 8.58
C LEU A 187 -18.87 -17.63 9.29
N GLN A 188 -19.89 -18.25 8.68
CA GLN A 188 -21.25 -18.36 9.23
C GLN A 188 -21.81 -17.00 9.68
N THR A 189 -21.65 -15.99 8.84
CA THR A 189 -22.02 -14.59 9.14
C THR A 189 -22.84 -13.98 8.00
N SER A 190 -23.61 -12.95 8.31
CA SER A 190 -24.42 -12.19 7.34
C SER A 190 -23.70 -10.95 6.84
N ILE A 191 -24.12 -10.45 5.68
CA ILE A 191 -23.63 -9.20 5.11
C ILE A 191 -24.35 -8.02 5.76
N ARG A 192 -23.59 -7.00 6.15
CA ARG A 192 -24.14 -5.74 6.64
C ARG A 192 -24.64 -4.90 5.46
N PRO A 193 -25.81 -4.22 5.58
CA PRO A 193 -26.27 -3.26 4.58
C PRO A 193 -25.23 -2.15 4.34
N GLN A 194 -24.98 -1.85 3.07
CA GLN A 194 -23.97 -0.92 2.58
C GLN A 194 -24.63 0.19 1.78
N ASP A 195 -25.34 1.07 2.48
CA ASP A 195 -26.22 2.07 1.86
C ASP A 195 -26.02 3.49 2.37
N ASN A 196 -24.91 3.75 3.06
CA ASN A 196 -24.62 5.08 3.61
C ASN A 196 -23.13 5.41 3.61
N ILE A 197 -22.84 6.71 3.40
CA ILE A 197 -21.48 7.27 3.34
C ILE A 197 -20.71 7.12 4.66
N PRO A 198 -21.29 7.33 5.86
CA PRO A 198 -20.58 7.13 7.12
C PRO A 198 -19.94 5.75 7.25
N LEU A 199 -20.63 4.68 6.83
CA LEU A 199 -20.09 3.32 6.84
C LEU A 199 -18.91 3.18 5.86
N TYR A 200 -18.99 3.79 4.69
CA TYR A 200 -17.89 3.78 3.72
C TYR A 200 -16.66 4.59 4.21
N ILE A 201 -16.88 5.71 4.90
CA ILE A 201 -15.81 6.47 5.57
C ILE A 201 -15.11 5.59 6.62
N ALA A 202 -15.88 4.90 7.44
CA ALA A 202 -15.35 4.02 8.46
C ALA A 202 -14.51 2.87 7.87
N LEU A 203 -14.97 2.29 6.77
CA LEU A 203 -14.25 1.28 6.01
C LEU A 203 -12.91 1.80 5.49
N SER A 204 -12.92 3.01 4.91
CA SER A 204 -11.73 3.66 4.36
C SER A 204 -10.71 3.98 5.45
N ARG A 205 -11.16 4.51 6.59
CA ARG A 205 -10.32 4.72 7.79
C ARG A 205 -9.68 3.43 8.26
N ARG A 206 -10.45 2.34 8.35
CA ARG A 206 -9.92 1.04 8.78
C ARG A 206 -8.86 0.50 7.82
N SER A 207 -9.07 0.63 6.51
CA SER A 207 -8.05 0.24 5.51
C SER A 207 -6.74 1.01 5.71
N PHE A 208 -6.84 2.31 6.00
CA PHE A 208 -5.68 3.12 6.34
C PHE A 208 -5.01 2.74 7.66
N GLU A 209 -5.79 2.41 8.71
CA GLU A 209 -5.26 1.93 10.00
C GLU A 209 -4.49 0.62 9.85
N ILE A 210 -5.04 -0.32 9.08
CA ILE A 210 -4.40 -1.59 8.72
C ILE A 210 -3.06 -1.32 8.04
N THR A 211 -3.06 -0.45 7.03
CA THR A 211 -1.84 -0.10 6.28
C THR A 211 -0.81 0.59 7.16
N SER A 212 -1.25 1.54 7.99
CA SER A 212 -0.39 2.26 8.94
C SER A 212 0.23 1.33 9.98
N TYR A 213 -0.56 0.40 10.53
CA TYR A 213 -0.09 -0.57 11.50
C TYR A 213 0.97 -1.51 10.90
N ALA A 214 0.74 -1.98 9.68
CA ALA A 214 1.74 -2.76 8.93
C ALA A 214 3.03 -1.94 8.70
N GLY A 215 2.90 -0.68 8.30
CA GLY A 215 4.05 0.22 8.11
C GLY A 215 4.85 0.48 9.39
N GLN A 216 4.18 0.57 10.55
CA GLN A 216 4.85 0.67 11.85
C GLN A 216 5.65 -0.59 12.17
N TRP A 217 5.08 -1.77 11.93
CA TRP A 217 5.80 -3.03 12.13
C TRP A 217 6.99 -3.19 11.20
N GLN A 218 6.84 -2.83 9.92
CA GLN A 218 7.94 -2.79 8.97
C GLN A 218 9.06 -1.87 9.45
N THR A 219 8.72 -0.66 9.91
CA THR A 219 9.70 0.27 10.49
C THR A 219 10.38 -0.30 11.73
N ARG A 220 9.64 -0.96 12.63
CA ARG A 220 10.21 -1.61 13.82
C ARG A 220 11.17 -2.75 13.48
N ILE A 221 10.80 -3.62 12.53
CA ILE A 221 11.65 -4.72 12.07
C ILE A 221 12.92 -4.16 11.41
N ALA A 222 12.77 -3.18 10.51
CA ALA A 222 13.90 -2.55 9.85
C ALA A 222 14.86 -1.91 10.85
N ASN A 223 14.35 -1.12 11.80
CA ASN A 223 15.16 -0.49 12.85
C ASN A 223 15.83 -1.53 13.76
N GLY A 224 15.13 -2.62 14.10
CA GLY A 224 15.69 -3.73 14.87
C GLY A 224 16.87 -4.40 14.15
N LEU A 225 16.75 -4.62 12.84
CA LEU A 225 17.81 -5.19 12.02
C LEU A 225 19.01 -4.26 11.86
N ILE A 226 18.76 -2.95 11.69
CA ILE A 226 19.81 -1.93 11.67
C ILE A 226 20.53 -1.90 13.01
N GLY A 227 19.81 -1.93 14.13
CA GLY A 227 20.39 -2.02 15.47
C GLY A 227 21.25 -3.26 15.65
N ALA A 228 20.74 -4.44 15.26
CA ALA A 228 21.48 -5.69 15.31
C ALA A 228 22.75 -5.65 14.44
N PHE A 229 22.68 -5.01 13.26
CA PHE A 229 23.84 -4.78 12.41
C PHE A 229 24.92 -3.96 13.11
N PHE A 230 24.56 -2.84 13.75
CA PHE A 230 25.53 -2.02 14.47
C PHE A 230 26.15 -2.74 15.67
N VAL A 231 25.35 -3.54 16.40
CA VAL A 231 25.86 -4.37 17.50
C VAL A 231 26.86 -5.41 16.98
N PHE A 232 26.54 -6.10 15.87
CA PHE A 232 27.43 -7.07 15.25
C PHE A 232 28.71 -6.42 14.73
N LEU A 233 28.60 -5.28 14.02
CA LEU A 233 29.75 -4.53 13.54
C LEU A 233 30.67 -4.11 14.70
N PHE A 234 30.09 -3.63 15.81
CA PHE A 234 30.83 -3.26 17.00
C PHE A 234 31.53 -4.47 17.64
N ALA A 235 30.85 -5.63 17.73
CA ALA A 235 31.45 -6.87 18.22
C ALA A 235 32.61 -7.35 17.33
N VAL A 236 32.48 -7.28 16.01
CA VAL A 236 33.57 -7.60 15.05
C VAL A 236 34.74 -6.63 15.20
N LEU A 237 34.49 -5.33 15.40
CA LEU A 237 35.57 -4.36 15.64
C LEU A 237 36.28 -4.61 16.98
N LEU A 238 35.58 -5.06 18.01
CA LEU A 238 36.17 -5.41 19.31
C LEU A 238 36.96 -6.73 19.27
N LEU A 239 36.38 -7.79 18.72
CA LEU A 239 37.01 -9.11 18.60
C LEU A 239 38.11 -9.13 17.54
N GLY A 240 37.94 -8.35 16.47
CA GLY A 240 38.88 -8.17 15.39
C GLY A 240 40.22 -7.63 15.87
N LYS A 241 40.26 -6.83 16.94
CA LYS A 241 41.54 -6.39 17.53
C LYS A 241 42.46 -7.54 17.94
N GLY A 242 41.92 -8.71 18.34
CA GLY A 242 42.73 -9.87 18.70
C GLY A 242 43.27 -10.65 17.50
N VAL A 243 42.46 -10.80 16.44
CA VAL A 243 42.82 -11.55 15.22
C VAL A 243 43.65 -10.69 14.25
N MET A 244 43.42 -9.37 14.22
CA MET A 244 44.02 -8.44 13.28
C MET A 244 45.45 -8.03 13.66
N VAL A 245 45.87 -8.18 14.93
CA VAL A 245 47.29 -8.00 15.30
C VAL A 245 48.19 -8.94 14.48
N SER A 246 47.73 -10.17 14.21
CA SER A 246 48.48 -11.12 13.38
C SER A 246 48.46 -10.82 11.88
N LEU A 247 47.41 -10.17 11.35
CA LEU A 247 47.27 -9.81 9.92
C LEU A 247 47.93 -8.47 9.60
N ARG A 248 47.93 -7.54 10.55
CA ARG A 248 48.57 -6.23 10.48
C ARG A 248 50.07 -6.33 10.22
N ASP A 249 50.73 -7.27 10.87
CA ASP A 249 52.16 -7.52 10.69
C ASP A 249 52.49 -8.07 9.29
N GLN A 250 51.52 -8.61 8.55
CA GLN A 250 51.72 -9.16 7.21
C GLN A 250 51.36 -8.19 6.06
N MET A 251 50.39 -7.28 6.26
CA MET A 251 49.85 -6.45 5.16
C MET A 251 50.08 -4.94 5.31
N GLY A 252 50.58 -4.48 6.45
CA GLY A 252 50.78 -3.04 6.72
C GLY A 252 49.47 -2.26 6.87
N PHE A 253 49.59 -0.97 7.23
CA PHE A 253 48.47 -0.10 7.63
C PHE A 253 47.38 0.09 6.56
N VAL A 254 47.75 0.03 5.27
CA VAL A 254 46.82 0.25 4.15
C VAL A 254 45.90 -0.96 3.94
N GLY A 255 46.39 -2.19 4.14
CA GLY A 255 45.57 -3.40 4.01
C GLY A 255 44.47 -3.52 5.07
N GLU A 256 44.74 -3.00 6.27
CA GLU A 256 43.82 -3.08 7.41
C GLU A 256 42.53 -2.27 7.16
N MET A 257 42.66 -1.03 6.69
CA MET A 257 41.51 -0.17 6.39
C MET A 257 40.66 -0.70 5.22
N SER A 258 41.29 -1.30 4.20
CA SER A 258 40.59 -1.86 3.05
C SER A 258 39.73 -3.08 3.42
N ILE A 259 40.19 -3.93 4.33
CA ILE A 259 39.45 -5.11 4.79
C ILE A 259 38.22 -4.69 5.61
N TYR A 260 38.35 -3.72 6.51
CA TYR A 260 37.21 -3.22 7.29
C TYR A 260 36.16 -2.55 6.39
N LEU A 261 36.60 -1.73 5.43
CA LEU A 261 35.68 -1.07 4.51
C LEU A 261 34.98 -2.09 3.61
N LEU A 262 35.71 -3.08 3.08
CA LEU A 262 35.12 -4.14 2.25
C LEU A 262 34.11 -4.98 3.06
N GLY A 263 34.45 -5.35 4.30
CA GLY A 263 33.54 -6.06 5.19
C GLY A 263 32.27 -5.27 5.50
N ALA A 264 32.41 -3.97 5.77
CA ALA A 264 31.27 -3.08 5.99
C ALA A 264 30.38 -2.94 4.73
N ILE A 265 30.97 -2.83 3.55
CA ILE A 265 30.24 -2.75 2.27
C ILE A 265 29.50 -4.06 2.00
N VAL A 266 30.18 -5.21 2.11
CA VAL A 266 29.57 -6.53 1.89
C VAL A 266 28.39 -6.75 2.85
N MET A 267 28.57 -6.43 4.13
CA MET A 267 27.50 -6.53 5.10
C MET A 267 26.34 -5.56 4.82
N ALA A 268 26.61 -4.32 4.45
CA ALA A 268 25.56 -3.36 4.07
C ALA A 268 24.76 -3.85 2.85
N VAL A 269 25.45 -4.39 1.84
CA VAL A 269 24.85 -4.96 0.63
C VAL A 269 23.99 -6.20 0.93
N LEU A 270 24.35 -7.00 1.94
CA LEU A 270 23.56 -8.17 2.37
C LEU A 270 22.41 -7.81 3.32
N MET A 271 22.60 -6.84 4.21
CA MET A 271 21.61 -6.46 5.21
C MET A 271 20.39 -5.75 4.62
N ILE A 272 20.56 -4.94 3.57
CA ILE A 272 19.44 -4.28 2.89
C ILE A 272 18.44 -5.31 2.32
N PRO A 273 18.82 -6.25 1.43
CA PRO A 273 17.89 -7.25 0.90
C PRO A 273 17.38 -8.19 1.99
N LEU A 274 18.21 -8.55 2.98
CA LEU A 274 17.76 -9.35 4.13
C LEU A 274 16.68 -8.62 4.93
N SER A 275 16.82 -7.32 5.15
CA SER A 275 15.83 -6.52 5.87
C SER A 275 14.49 -6.44 5.14
N VAL A 276 14.52 -6.30 3.81
CA VAL A 276 13.32 -6.32 2.98
C VAL A 276 12.68 -7.70 2.97
N ALA A 277 13.47 -8.76 2.78
CA ALA A 277 13.00 -10.14 2.75
C ALA A 277 12.38 -10.58 4.09
N LEU A 278 13.07 -10.28 5.19
CA LEU A 278 12.59 -10.63 6.53
C LEU A 278 11.33 -9.86 6.89
N THR A 279 11.24 -8.58 6.55
CA THR A 279 10.02 -7.80 6.73
C THR A 279 8.85 -8.41 5.96
N ARG A 280 9.04 -8.74 4.67
CA ARG A 280 8.02 -9.39 3.85
C ARG A 280 7.60 -10.76 4.40
N LEU A 281 8.52 -11.49 5.02
CA LEU A 281 8.25 -12.79 5.62
C LEU A 281 7.49 -12.66 6.95
N LEU A 282 7.86 -11.69 7.78
CA LEU A 282 7.35 -11.56 9.14
C LEU A 282 6.03 -10.78 9.20
N VAL A 283 5.89 -9.68 8.46
CA VAL A 283 4.72 -8.79 8.54
C VAL A 283 3.38 -9.52 8.35
N PRO A 284 3.21 -10.45 7.38
CA PRO A 284 1.97 -11.20 7.22
C PRO A 284 1.64 -12.13 8.40
N ARG A 285 2.63 -12.47 9.23
CA ARG A 285 2.48 -13.37 10.37
C ARG A 285 2.22 -12.64 11.69
N LEU A 286 2.35 -11.31 11.71
CA LEU A 286 2.17 -10.51 12.92
C LEU A 286 0.69 -10.52 13.37
N PRO A 287 0.44 -10.43 14.69
CA PRO A 287 -0.92 -10.25 15.19
C PRO A 287 -1.51 -8.96 14.61
N GLY A 288 -2.79 -9.02 14.27
CA GLY A 288 -3.51 -7.84 13.81
C GLY A 288 -3.80 -6.86 14.93
N PRO A 289 -4.19 -5.61 14.59
CA PRO A 289 -4.93 -4.81 15.53
C PRO A 289 -6.21 -5.57 15.94
N PRO A 290 -6.71 -5.37 17.16
CA PRO A 290 -7.97 -5.98 17.58
C PRO A 290 -9.07 -5.62 16.56
N LEU A 291 -9.81 -6.64 16.11
CA LEU A 291 -10.91 -6.44 15.18
C LEU A 291 -12.05 -5.76 15.93
N LYS A 292 -12.38 -4.54 15.49
CA LYS A 292 -13.61 -3.90 15.92
C LYS A 292 -14.79 -4.54 15.16
N PRO A 293 -15.86 -4.96 15.87
CA PRO A 293 -17.13 -5.33 15.24
C PRO A 293 -17.59 -4.27 14.23
N ALA A 294 -18.36 -4.68 13.21
CA ALA A 294 -18.87 -3.74 12.21
C ALA A 294 -19.72 -2.61 12.84
N ALA A 295 -20.37 -2.88 13.97
CA ALA A 295 -21.12 -1.89 14.75
C ALA A 295 -20.23 -0.80 15.39
N GLU A 296 -18.95 -1.08 15.64
CA GLU A 296 -17.97 -0.15 16.21
C GLU A 296 -17.16 0.60 15.13
N LEU A 297 -17.49 0.39 13.85
CA LEU A 297 -16.90 1.14 12.75
C LEU A 297 -17.50 2.55 12.63
N LEU A 298 -18.76 2.74 13.06
CA LEU A 298 -19.45 4.04 13.12
C LEU A 298 -19.17 4.74 14.46
#